data_AF-A0A1I8D0G4-F1
#
_entry.id   AF-A0A1I8D0G4-F1
#
_cell.length_a   1.000
_cell.length_b   1.000
_cell.length_c   1.000
_cell.angle_alpha   90.00
_cell.angle_beta   90.00
_cell.angle_gamma   90.00
#
_symmetry.space_group_name_H-M   'P 1'
#
loop_
_entity.id
_entity.type
_entity.pdbx_description
1 polymer ?
#
loop_
_entity_poly.entity_id
_entity_poly.type
_entity_poly.pdbx_seq_one_letter_code
_entity_poly.pdbx_strand_id
1 'polypeptide(L)'
;MGSSSSTQQDSANKFVDQIKSEIKRDPVVIYSTTKCGYCIKAKSVLEEQEIPYTEHDLTVYRATKPDTFRDYVATLTDMTKQRTVPQIFICGRFIGGFDDLNALNQRNALLPLIAQCSKGVADSIASKRGNSKL
;
A
#
# COMPACT_ATOMS: atom_id res chain seq x y z
N MET A 1 -19.88 -24.54 -32.30
CA MET A 1 -18.55 -24.80 -31.71
C MET A 1 -18.40 -23.85 -30.53
N GLY A 2 -18.09 -24.39 -29.35
CA GLY A 2 -18.50 -23.84 -28.06
C GLY A 2 -17.93 -22.48 -27.66
N SER A 3 -18.81 -21.63 -27.14
CA SER A 3 -18.49 -20.45 -26.36
C SER A 3 -18.07 -20.88 -24.94
N SER A 4 -16.82 -20.66 -24.55
CA SER A 4 -16.38 -20.82 -23.15
C SER A 4 -15.09 -20.04 -22.94
N SER A 5 -15.21 -18.76 -22.58
CA SER A 5 -14.05 -17.94 -22.15
C SER A 5 -14.40 -16.87 -21.11
N SER A 6 -15.60 -16.88 -20.52
CA SER A 6 -16.00 -15.83 -19.56
C SER A 6 -15.51 -16.07 -18.13
N THR A 7 -15.37 -17.30 -17.66
CA THR A 7 -15.19 -17.55 -16.22
C THR A 7 -13.78 -17.24 -15.66
N GLN A 8 -12.75 -17.10 -16.52
CA GLN A 8 -11.37 -16.83 -16.07
C GLN A 8 -11.01 -15.34 -16.07
N GLN A 9 -11.65 -14.53 -16.92
CA GLN A 9 -11.41 -13.08 -16.96
C GLN A 9 -12.15 -12.33 -15.84
N ASP A 10 -13.31 -12.82 -15.42
CA ASP A 10 -14.15 -12.17 -14.40
C ASP A 10 -13.48 -12.12 -13.01
N SER A 11 -12.75 -13.18 -12.62
CA SER A 11 -12.08 -13.26 -11.31
C SER A 11 -10.82 -12.40 -11.22
N ALA A 12 -10.03 -12.30 -12.29
CA ALA A 12 -8.86 -11.43 -12.33
C ALA A 12 -9.27 -9.95 -12.29
N ASN A 13 -10.33 -9.58 -13.05
CA ASN A 13 -10.87 -8.22 -13.04
C ASN A 13 -11.39 -7.83 -11.65
N LYS A 14 -12.03 -8.75 -10.92
CA LYS A 14 -12.52 -8.50 -9.57
C LYS A 14 -11.41 -8.08 -8.59
N PHE A 15 -10.27 -8.78 -8.55
CA PHE A 15 -9.20 -8.43 -7.61
C PHE A 15 -8.46 -7.15 -8.00
N VAL A 16 -8.36 -6.86 -9.30
CA VAL A 16 -7.83 -5.58 -9.78
C VAL A 16 -8.68 -4.43 -9.25
N ASP A 17 -10.01 -4.53 -9.36
CA ASP A 17 -10.92 -3.50 -8.88
C ASP A 17 -10.88 -3.38 -7.35
N GLN A 18 -10.80 -4.52 -6.65
CA GLN A 18 -10.66 -4.54 -5.19
C GLN A 18 -9.38 -3.80 -4.76
N ILE A 19 -8.20 -4.16 -5.30
CA ILE A 19 -6.93 -3.51 -4.95
C ILE A 19 -6.96 -2.03 -5.32
N LYS A 20 -7.50 -1.67 -6.49
CA LYS A 20 -7.67 -0.28 -6.89
C LYS A 20 -8.56 0.51 -5.91
N SER A 21 -9.61 -0.11 -5.38
CA SER A 21 -10.48 0.55 -4.39
C SER A 21 -9.76 0.75 -3.06
N GLU A 22 -8.99 -0.24 -2.61
CA GLU A 22 -8.18 -0.18 -1.38
C GLU A 22 -7.15 0.94 -1.46
N ILE A 23 -6.33 0.98 -2.51
CA ILE A 23 -5.25 1.99 -2.68
C ILE A 23 -5.76 3.41 -2.98
N LYS A 24 -7.03 3.56 -3.38
CA LYS A 24 -7.64 4.88 -3.63
C LYS A 24 -8.34 5.43 -2.40
N ARG A 25 -8.81 4.57 -1.50
CA ARG A 25 -9.54 5.00 -0.30
C ARG A 25 -8.65 5.77 0.66
N ASP A 26 -7.40 5.33 0.81
CA ASP A 26 -6.46 5.87 1.79
C ASP A 26 -5.20 6.42 1.09
N PRO A 27 -4.65 7.58 1.52
CA PRO A 27 -3.49 8.18 0.86
C PRO A 27 -2.23 7.30 0.91
N VAL A 28 -2.07 6.48 1.95
CA VAL A 28 -0.95 5.56 2.12
C VAL A 28 -1.50 4.18 2.47
N VAL A 29 -1.16 3.19 1.64
CA VAL A 29 -1.56 1.79 1.84
C VAL A 29 -0.32 0.90 1.80
N ILE A 30 -0.21 -0.01 2.76
CA ILE A 30 0.88 -0.99 2.86
C ILE A 30 0.33 -2.41 2.86
N TYR A 31 0.75 -3.21 1.89
CA TYR A 31 0.57 -4.66 1.93
C TYR A 31 1.76 -5.30 2.65
N SER A 32 1.48 -6.01 3.73
CA SER A 32 2.48 -6.52 4.67
C SER A 32 2.27 -7.99 5.01
N THR A 33 3.16 -8.53 5.84
CA THR A 33 2.96 -9.81 6.53
C THR A 33 3.40 -9.70 7.98
N THR A 34 2.75 -10.43 8.90
CA THR A 34 2.95 -10.35 10.36
C THR A 34 4.41 -10.54 10.81
N LYS A 35 5.19 -11.40 10.14
CA LYS A 35 6.57 -11.74 10.52
C LYS A 35 7.62 -11.22 9.54
N CYS A 36 7.49 -9.97 9.07
CA CYS A 36 8.46 -9.36 8.16
C CYS A 36 9.13 -8.12 8.79
N GLY A 37 10.45 -8.19 8.98
CA GLY A 37 11.25 -7.08 9.53
C GLY A 37 11.20 -5.81 8.68
N TYR A 38 11.16 -5.92 7.35
CA TYR A 38 11.03 -4.76 6.46
C TYR A 38 9.64 -4.11 6.53
N CYS A 39 8.58 -4.89 6.76
CA CYS A 39 7.24 -4.34 6.99
C CYS A 39 7.21 -3.52 8.28
N ILE A 40 7.83 -4.02 9.35
CA ILE A 40 7.94 -3.29 10.62
C ILE A 40 8.68 -1.97 10.39
N LYS A 41 9.85 -2.00 9.76
CA LYS A 41 10.63 -0.78 9.47
C LYS A 41 9.86 0.24 8.62
N ALA A 42 9.13 -0.21 7.60
CA ALA A 42 8.32 0.68 6.76
C ALA A 42 7.21 1.36 7.57
N LYS A 43 6.53 0.61 8.45
CA LYS A 43 5.52 1.16 9.35
C LYS A 43 6.12 2.14 10.35
N SER A 44 7.28 1.81 10.94
CA SER A 44 8.00 2.73 11.84
C SER A 44 8.35 4.06 11.16
N VAL A 45 8.81 4.04 9.90
CA VAL A 45 9.05 5.29 9.16
C VAL A 45 7.75 6.12 9.05
N LEU A 46 6.62 5.50 8.72
CA LEU A 46 5.35 6.23 8.63
C LEU A 46 4.90 6.78 10.00
N GLU A 47 5.07 5.99 11.07
CA GLU A 47 4.72 6.35 12.44
C GLU A 47 5.58 7.48 13.00
N GLU A 48 6.91 7.40 12.82
CA GLU A 48 7.86 8.47 13.19
C GLU A 48 7.56 9.77 12.45
N GLN A 49 7.03 9.66 11.23
CA GLN A 49 6.61 10.79 10.43
C GLN A 49 5.17 11.26 10.73
N GLU A 50 4.46 10.60 11.66
CA GLU A 50 3.04 10.81 11.97
C GLU A 50 2.11 10.71 10.75
N ILE A 51 2.49 9.91 9.75
CA ILE A 51 1.71 9.70 8.54
C ILE A 51 0.69 8.57 8.79
N PRO A 52 -0.61 8.84 8.73
CA PRO A 52 -1.62 7.79 8.82
C PRO A 52 -1.53 6.87 7.60
N TYR A 53 -1.70 5.57 7.82
CA TYR A 53 -1.65 4.55 6.78
C TYR A 53 -2.65 3.42 7.05
N THR A 54 -3.05 2.74 5.97
CA THR A 54 -3.86 1.51 6.05
C THR A 54 -2.98 0.30 5.78
N GLU A 55 -2.96 -0.65 6.71
CA GLU A 55 -2.27 -1.93 6.56
C GLU A 55 -3.22 -3.02 6.06
N HIS A 56 -2.80 -3.72 5.00
CA HIS A 56 -3.40 -4.98 4.55
C HIS A 56 -2.43 -6.13 4.82
N ASP A 57 -2.59 -6.79 5.97
CA ASP A 57 -1.78 -7.96 6.34
C ASP A 57 -2.21 -9.19 5.52
N LEU A 58 -1.34 -9.62 4.59
CA LEU A 58 -1.54 -10.76 3.72
C LEU A 58 -1.57 -12.10 4.49
N THR A 59 -0.99 -12.15 5.68
CA THR A 59 -1.07 -13.31 6.60
C THR A 59 -2.49 -13.48 7.12
N VAL A 60 -3.12 -12.38 7.54
CA VAL A 60 -4.50 -12.35 8.01
C VAL A 60 -5.45 -12.62 6.84
N TYR A 61 -5.18 -12.02 5.66
CA TYR A 61 -5.96 -12.31 4.46
C TYR A 61 -5.90 -13.79 4.11
N ARG A 62 -4.72 -14.42 4.11
CA ARG A 62 -4.58 -15.86 3.84
C ARG A 62 -5.38 -16.72 4.81
N ALA A 63 -5.37 -16.37 6.10
CA ALA A 63 -6.09 -17.12 7.13
C ALA A 63 -7.62 -16.97 7.00
N THR A 64 -8.10 -15.80 6.57
CA THR A 64 -9.54 -15.49 6.49
C THR A 64 -10.16 -15.81 5.13
N LYS A 65 -9.37 -15.79 4.05
CA LYS A 65 -9.80 -15.99 2.67
C LYS A 65 -8.81 -16.89 1.92
N PRO A 66 -8.60 -18.15 2.38
CA PRO A 66 -7.61 -19.04 1.79
C PRO A 66 -7.88 -19.34 0.30
N ASP A 67 -9.15 -19.46 -0.09
CA ASP A 67 -9.55 -19.82 -1.45
C ASP A 67 -9.21 -18.73 -2.48
N THR A 68 -9.21 -17.45 -2.07
CA THR A 68 -8.92 -16.32 -2.95
C THR A 68 -7.53 -15.73 -2.77
N PHE A 69 -6.78 -16.18 -1.76
CA PHE A 69 -5.48 -15.62 -1.41
C PHE A 69 -4.48 -15.66 -2.56
N ARG A 70 -4.40 -16.80 -3.26
CA ARG A 70 -3.45 -16.99 -4.36
C ARG A 70 -3.70 -15.99 -5.49
N ASP A 71 -4.95 -15.86 -5.93
CA ASP A 71 -5.32 -15.00 -7.04
C ASP A 71 -5.19 -13.51 -6.67
N TYR A 72 -5.52 -13.16 -5.43
CA TYR A 72 -5.33 -11.82 -4.91
C TYR A 72 -3.85 -11.41 -4.89
N VAL A 73 -2.96 -12.27 -4.37
CA VAL A 73 -1.50 -12.00 -4.34
C VAL A 73 -0.89 -12.02 -5.74
N ALA A 74 -1.37 -12.90 -6.63
CA ALA A 74 -0.95 -12.91 -8.03
C ALA A 74 -1.32 -11.60 -8.72
N THR A 75 -2.56 -11.12 -8.52
CA THR A 75 -3.02 -9.84 -9.06
C THR A 75 -2.20 -8.67 -8.52
N LEU A 76 -1.94 -8.63 -7.22
CA LEU A 76 -1.09 -7.61 -6.60
C LEU A 76 0.32 -7.62 -7.22
N THR A 77 0.92 -8.81 -7.36
CA THR A 77 2.23 -8.99 -8.01
C THR A 77 2.21 -8.55 -9.46
N ASP A 78 1.15 -8.83 -10.21
CA ASP A 78 1.05 -8.43 -11.61
C ASP A 78 0.90 -6.92 -11.78
N MET A 79 0.24 -6.25 -10.83
CA MET A 79 0.11 -4.79 -10.81
C MET A 79 1.44 -4.09 -10.46
N THR A 80 2.20 -4.63 -9.52
CA THR A 80 3.43 -3.99 -9.01
C THR A 80 4.71 -4.48 -9.66
N LYS A 81 4.64 -5.65 -10.31
CA LYS A 81 5.79 -6.46 -10.74
C LYS A 81 6.73 -6.83 -9.57
N GLN A 82 6.26 -6.72 -8.33
CA GLN A 82 7.00 -7.04 -7.11
C GLN A 82 6.35 -8.22 -6.39
N ARG A 83 7.17 -9.20 -5.99
CA ARG A 83 6.71 -10.38 -5.24
C ARG A 83 6.86 -10.25 -3.73
N THR A 84 7.77 -9.38 -3.30
CA THR A 84 8.15 -9.22 -1.90
C THR A 84 7.28 -8.18 -1.21
N VAL A 85 7.06 -8.39 0.09
CA VAL A 85 6.52 -7.37 1.00
C VAL A 85 7.66 -6.59 1.66
N PRO A 86 7.44 -5.34 2.09
CA PRO A 86 6.20 -4.57 1.92
C PRO A 86 5.99 -4.14 0.47
N GLN A 87 4.72 -4.05 0.04
CA GLN A 87 4.35 -3.35 -1.21
C GLN A 87 3.55 -2.12 -0.83
N ILE A 88 4.09 -0.94 -1.14
CA ILE A 88 3.59 0.33 -0.62
C ILE A 88 3.01 1.15 -1.77
N PHE A 89 1.83 1.70 -1.52
CA PHE A 89 1.14 2.61 -2.42
C PHE A 89 0.96 3.97 -1.74
N ILE A 90 1.21 5.03 -2.48
CA ILE A 90 0.94 6.41 -2.07
C ILE A 90 0.11 7.07 -3.16
N CYS A 91 -1.02 7.68 -2.78
CA CYS A 91 -1.96 8.30 -3.71
C CYS A 91 -2.43 7.34 -4.82
N GLY A 92 -2.67 6.08 -4.48
CA GLY A 92 -3.03 5.02 -5.44
C GLY A 92 -1.91 4.62 -6.41
N ARG A 93 -0.69 5.12 -6.23
CA ARG A 93 0.48 4.79 -7.06
C ARG A 93 1.42 3.87 -6.31
N PHE A 94 1.86 2.80 -6.95
CA PHE A 94 2.89 1.93 -6.40
C PHE A 94 4.21 2.68 -6.31
N ILE A 95 4.83 2.67 -5.14
CA ILE A 95 6.13 3.33 -4.91
C ILE A 95 7.29 2.34 -4.75
N GLY A 96 7.02 1.07 -4.45
CA GLY A 96 8.02 0.06 -4.17
C GLY A 96 7.91 -0.55 -2.77
N GLY A 97 9.06 -0.90 -2.19
CA GLY A 97 9.20 -1.50 -0.87
C GLY A 97 9.71 -0.54 0.20
N PHE A 98 10.33 -1.10 1.24
CA PHE A 98 10.87 -0.32 2.35
C PHE A 98 11.96 0.67 1.89
N ASP A 99 12.88 0.22 1.02
CA ASP A 99 14.00 1.06 0.58
C ASP A 99 13.51 2.28 -0.20
N ASP A 100 12.49 2.12 -1.05
CA ASP A 100 11.87 3.21 -1.80
C ASP A 100 11.17 4.22 -0.89
N LEU A 101 10.41 3.72 0.11
CA LEU A 101 9.78 4.56 1.12
C LEU A 101 10.83 5.33 1.93
N ASN A 102 11.89 4.64 2.37
CA ASN A 102 12.94 5.25 3.16
C ASN A 102 13.72 6.30 2.35
N ALA A 103 14.00 6.03 1.08
CA ALA A 103 14.63 7.00 0.18
C ALA A 103 13.76 8.26 -0.01
N LEU A 104 12.43 8.10 -0.14
CA LEU A 104 11.46 9.20 -0.17
C LEU A 104 11.48 10.02 1.14
N ASN A 105 11.59 9.35 2.28
CA ASN A 105 11.65 9.99 3.59
C ASN A 105 12.96 10.78 3.76
N GLN A 106 14.11 10.16 3.47
CA GLN A 106 15.43 10.79 3.60
C GLN A 106 15.59 12.04 2.75
N ARG A 107 14.94 12.10 1.58
CA ARG A 107 14.94 13.28 0.70
C ARG A 107 13.82 14.28 0.99
N ASN A 108 13.10 14.12 2.10
CA ASN A 108 11.93 14.95 2.49
C ASN A 108 10.83 15.04 1.42
N ALA A 109 10.70 14.02 0.56
CA ALA A 109 9.72 14.01 -0.54
C ALA A 109 8.41 13.28 -0.19
N LEU A 110 8.33 12.65 0.99
CA LEU A 110 7.18 11.85 1.38
C LEU A 110 5.91 12.71 1.61
N LEU A 111 6.00 13.78 2.40
CA LEU A 111 4.87 14.69 2.62
C LEU A 111 4.44 15.45 1.35
N PRO A 112 5.36 16.01 0.54
CA PRO A 112 5.00 16.58 -0.75
C PRO A 112 4.29 15.60 -1.69
N LEU A 113 4.65 14.32 -1.65
CA LEU A 113 3.98 13.29 -2.45
C LEU A 113 2.54 13.06 -1.95
N ILE A 114 2.34 12.94 -0.65
CA ILE A 114 1.01 12.74 -0.04
C ILE A 114 0.10 13.97 -0.28
N ALA A 115 0.67 15.18 -0.23
CA ALA A 115 -0.08 16.42 -0.46
C ALA A 115 -0.77 16.47 -1.84
N GLN A 116 -0.30 15.69 -2.82
CA GLN A 116 -0.90 15.60 -4.15
C GLN A 116 -2.29 14.95 -4.16
N CYS A 117 -2.60 14.10 -3.17
CA CYS A 117 -3.90 13.43 -3.07
C CYS A 117 -4.61 13.65 -1.74
N SER A 118 -3.92 14.17 -0.72
CA SER A 118 -4.51 14.44 0.59
C SER A 118 -3.82 15.63 1.24
N LYS A 119 -4.17 16.82 0.75
CA LYS A 119 -3.63 18.09 1.25
C LYS A 119 -3.88 18.26 2.76
N GLY A 120 -5.07 17.90 3.25
CA GLY A 120 -5.41 18.00 4.68
C GLY A 120 -4.54 17.12 5.59
N VAL A 121 -4.17 15.91 5.14
CA VAL A 121 -3.24 15.03 5.88
C VAL A 121 -1.84 15.64 5.91
N ALA A 122 -1.34 16.09 4.76
CA ALA A 122 -0.01 16.68 4.68
C ALA A 122 0.12 17.99 5.50
N ASP A 123 -0.88 18.88 5.42
CA ASP A 123 -0.90 20.15 6.13
C ASP A 123 -0.95 19.96 7.66
N SER A 124 -1.74 18.97 8.12
CA SER A 124 -1.83 18.62 9.55
C SER A 124 -0.48 18.16 10.10
N ILE A 125 0.24 17.33 9.36
CA ILE A 125 1.56 16.82 9.77
C ILE A 125 2.61 17.94 9.73
N ALA A 126 2.62 18.76 8.69
CA ALA A 126 3.54 19.90 8.57
C ALA A 126 3.38 20.89 9.73
N SER A 127 2.13 21.18 10.12
CA SER A 127 1.82 22.08 11.24
C SER A 127 2.33 21.55 12.58
N LYS A 128 2.17 20.25 12.86
CA LYS A 128 2.68 19.62 14.09
C LYS A 128 4.20 19.71 14.21
N ARG A 129 4.92 19.46 13.12
CA ARG A 129 6.39 19.52 13.11
C ARG A 129 6.94 20.94 13.31
N GLY A 130 6.24 21.95 12.80
CA GLY A 130 6.57 23.35 13.05
C GLY A 130 6.46 23.75 14.52
N ASN A 131 5.56 23.10 15.27
CA ASN A 131 5.30 23.40 16.68
C ASN A 131 6.19 22.61 17.66
N SER A 132 7.03 21.68 17.18
CA SER A 132 7.95 20.90 18.03
C SER A 132 9.27 21.61 18.36
N LYS A 133 9.39 22.91 18.03
CA LYS A 133 10.47 23.79 18.52
C LYS A 133 9.96 24.69 19.64
N LEU A 134 9.88 24.14 20.85
CA LEU A 134 9.83 24.88 22.12
C LEU A 134 10.74 24.18 23.13
#